data_AF-A0A7C6PWE2-F1
#
_entry.id   AF-A0A7C6PWE2-F1
#
_cell.length_a   1.000
_cell.length_b   1.000
_cell.length_c   1.000
_cell.angle_alpha   90.00
_cell.angle_beta   90.00
_cell.angle_gamma   90.00
#
_symmetry.space_group_name_H-M   'P 1'
#
loop_
_entity.id
_entity.type
_entity.pdbx_description
1 polymer ?
#
loop_
_entity_poly.entity_id
_entity_poly.type
_entity_poly.pdbx_seq_one_letter_code
_entity_poly.pdbx_strand_id
1 'polypeptide(L)'
;MEDKQLIKGLNKILTFEHGHLGMYKNFLDYEDKEIRRVFRRFMEVEIEHINKISTIIRNLGSTPSPLVESGDIIGKLFGITINFANIKDVLKAFSFIEKKSQQGYANFIAELEQNGDKRNDFIAELAAPNMLEAQLMHLWLEDKLKNISSSQN
;
A
#
# COMPACT_ATOMS: atom_id res chain seq x y z
N MET A 1 -2.73 -8.89 -21.35
CA MET A 1 -2.16 -7.52 -21.26
C MET A 1 -0.76 -7.51 -21.87
N GLU A 2 -0.41 -6.50 -22.67
CA GLU A 2 0.92 -6.36 -23.27
C GLU A 2 1.97 -5.95 -22.23
N ASP A 3 3.24 -6.35 -22.42
CA ASP A 3 4.33 -6.17 -21.43
C ASP A 3 4.51 -4.70 -21.03
N LYS A 4 4.43 -3.77 -21.99
CA LYS A 4 4.55 -2.33 -21.70
C LYS A 4 3.44 -1.83 -20.77
N GLN A 5 2.21 -2.33 -20.95
CA GLN A 5 1.08 -1.95 -20.10
C GLN A 5 1.21 -2.58 -18.71
N LEU A 6 1.60 -3.85 -18.66
CA LEU A 6 1.84 -4.60 -17.44
C LEU A 6 2.93 -3.95 -16.58
N ILE A 7 4.10 -3.67 -17.16
CA ILE A 7 5.21 -2.99 -16.49
C ILE A 7 4.79 -1.60 -16.00
N LYS A 8 4.00 -0.86 -16.78
CA LYS A 8 3.47 0.44 -16.34
C LYS A 8 2.53 0.30 -15.14
N GLY A 9 1.64 -0.70 -15.14
CA GLY A 9 0.76 -1.01 -14.02
C GLY A 9 1.53 -1.37 -12.76
N LEU A 10 2.52 -2.25 -12.88
CA LEU A 10 3.39 -2.66 -11.77
C LEU A 10 4.20 -1.49 -11.20
N ASN A 11 4.76 -0.61 -12.04
CA ASN A 11 5.47 0.58 -11.56
C ASN A 11 4.54 1.59 -10.88
N LYS A 12 3.28 1.67 -11.32
CA LYS A 12 2.26 2.46 -10.62
C LYS A 12 1.99 1.89 -9.22
N ILE A 13 1.82 0.58 -9.09
CA ILE A 13 1.69 -0.10 -7.79
C ILE A 13 2.92 0.16 -6.92
N LEU A 14 4.12 -0.07 -7.46
CA LEU A 14 5.38 0.16 -6.77
C LEU A 14 5.51 1.59 -6.21
N THR A 15 4.98 2.58 -6.93
CA THR A 15 4.93 3.97 -6.47
C THR A 15 4.07 4.14 -5.23
N PHE A 16 2.89 3.47 -5.18
CA PHE A 16 2.02 3.50 -4.01
C PHE A 16 2.70 2.88 -2.79
N GLU A 17 3.32 1.70 -2.94
CA GLU A 17 4.00 1.01 -1.82
C GLU A 17 5.15 1.85 -1.23
N HIS A 18 5.91 2.56 -2.08
CA HIS A 18 6.93 3.50 -1.58
C HIS A 18 6.32 4.67 -0.78
N GLY A 19 5.15 5.14 -1.19
CA GLY A 19 4.38 6.10 -0.41
C GLY A 19 3.98 5.53 0.95
N HIS A 20 3.46 4.30 0.98
CA HIS A 20 3.01 3.63 2.19
C HIS A 20 4.16 3.37 3.17
N LEU A 21 5.32 2.94 2.67
CA LEU A 21 6.53 2.82 3.48
C LEU A 21 6.86 4.15 4.18
N GLY A 22 6.64 5.27 3.50
CA GLY A 22 6.78 6.61 4.05
C GLY A 22 5.82 6.94 5.21
N MET A 23 4.63 6.35 5.24
CA MET A 23 3.64 6.51 6.31
C MET A 23 4.12 5.86 7.61
N TYR A 24 4.67 4.65 7.51
CA TYR A 24 4.96 3.81 8.67
C TYR A 24 6.41 3.90 9.16
N LYS A 25 7.36 4.40 8.35
CA LYS A 25 8.79 4.46 8.72
C LYS A 25 9.09 5.22 10.02
N ASN A 26 8.28 6.22 10.36
CA ASN A 26 8.45 7.05 11.55
C ASN A 26 7.71 6.47 12.77
N PHE A 27 7.51 5.15 12.82
CA PHE A 27 6.77 4.49 13.90
C PHE A 27 7.34 4.76 15.30
N LEU A 28 8.61 5.16 15.44
CA LEU A 28 9.21 5.50 16.73
C LEU A 28 8.66 6.80 17.34
N ASP A 29 8.07 7.68 16.52
CA ASP A 29 7.58 8.99 16.95
C ASP A 29 6.24 8.92 17.72
N TYR A 30 5.58 7.75 17.72
CA TYR A 30 4.29 7.57 18.37
C TYR A 30 4.45 7.16 19.84
N GLU A 31 3.73 7.81 20.76
CA GLU A 31 3.81 7.51 22.20
C GLU A 31 3.16 6.17 22.59
N ASP A 32 2.07 5.78 21.91
CA ASP A 32 1.36 4.53 22.15
C ASP A 32 2.19 3.31 21.69
N LYS A 33 2.48 2.39 22.63
CA LYS A 33 3.32 1.22 22.38
C LYS A 33 2.73 0.24 21.37
N GLU A 34 1.41 0.09 21.35
CA GLU A 34 0.72 -0.79 20.40
C GLU A 34 0.83 -0.22 18.99
N ILE A 35 0.55 1.07 18.83
CA ILE A 35 0.69 1.78 17.55
C ILE A 35 2.11 1.66 17.02
N ARG A 36 3.14 1.88 17.85
CA ARG A 36 4.53 1.69 17.43
C ARG A 36 4.82 0.29 16.89
N ARG A 37 4.34 -0.73 17.59
CA ARG A 37 4.56 -2.15 17.22
C ARG A 37 3.87 -2.49 15.92
N VAL A 38 2.63 -2.06 15.76
CA VAL A 38 1.83 -2.35 14.57
C VAL A 38 2.35 -1.57 13.37
N PHE A 39 2.68 -0.28 13.51
CA PHE A 39 3.23 0.51 12.42
C PHE A 39 4.61 0.00 12.01
N ARG A 40 5.44 -0.48 12.95
CA ARG A 40 6.65 -1.21 12.58
C ARG A 40 6.34 -2.44 11.72
N ARG A 41 5.33 -3.24 12.08
CA ARG A 41 4.96 -4.41 11.27
C ARG A 41 4.41 -4.01 9.90
N PHE A 42 3.61 -2.94 9.82
CA PHE A 42 3.11 -2.42 8.55
C PHE A 42 4.27 -1.94 7.66
N MET A 43 5.24 -1.22 8.21
CA MET A 43 6.48 -0.87 7.49
C MET A 43 7.20 -2.10 6.93
N GLU A 44 7.32 -3.18 7.71
CA GLU A 44 7.92 -4.44 7.25
C GLU A 44 7.12 -5.07 6.10
N VAL A 45 5.79 -5.10 6.21
CA VAL A 45 4.87 -5.59 5.15
C VAL A 45 5.02 -4.76 3.87
N GLU A 46 5.09 -3.44 3.96
CA GLU A 46 5.29 -2.57 2.79
C GLU A 46 6.64 -2.82 2.10
N ILE A 47 7.70 -3.12 2.85
CA ILE A 47 9.00 -3.55 2.28
C ILE A 47 8.83 -4.89 1.53
N GLU A 48 8.10 -5.84 2.11
CA GLU A 48 7.80 -7.13 1.48
C GLU A 48 7.01 -6.92 0.16
N HIS A 49 6.01 -6.03 0.14
CA HIS A 49 5.26 -5.66 -1.06
C HIS A 49 6.16 -5.08 -2.16
N ILE A 50 6.99 -4.07 -1.82
CA ILE A 50 7.94 -3.42 -2.74
C ILE A 50 8.85 -4.45 -3.38
N ASN A 51 9.41 -5.36 -2.57
CA ASN A 51 10.33 -6.39 -3.05
C ASN A 51 9.64 -7.37 -4.01
N LYS A 52 8.39 -7.76 -3.70
CA LYS A 52 7.59 -8.66 -4.53
C LYS A 52 7.31 -8.07 -5.90
N ILE A 53 6.79 -6.84 -5.95
CA ILE A 53 6.52 -6.12 -7.20
C ILE A 53 7.80 -5.86 -8.00
N SER A 54 8.88 -5.45 -7.32
CA SER A 54 10.18 -5.26 -7.97
C SER A 54 10.70 -6.54 -8.61
N THR A 55 10.49 -7.68 -7.97
CA THR A 55 10.89 -9.00 -8.49
C THR A 55 10.09 -9.36 -9.73
N ILE A 56 8.78 -9.13 -9.72
CA ILE A 56 7.92 -9.35 -10.90
C ILE A 56 8.40 -8.49 -12.08
N ILE A 57 8.65 -7.19 -11.87
CA ILE A 57 9.13 -6.28 -12.92
C ILE A 57 10.47 -6.76 -13.51
N ARG A 58 11.40 -7.21 -12.66
CA ARG A 58 12.69 -7.76 -13.11
C ARG A 58 12.53 -9.04 -13.92
N ASN A 59 11.62 -9.93 -13.50
CA ASN A 59 11.33 -11.17 -14.22
C ASN A 59 10.67 -10.93 -15.58
N LEU A 60 10.03 -9.77 -15.77
CA LEU A 60 9.53 -9.29 -17.07
C LEU A 60 10.62 -8.61 -17.92
N GLY A 61 11.89 -8.64 -17.49
CA GLY A 61 13.02 -8.06 -18.22
C GLY A 61 13.13 -6.54 -18.11
N SER A 62 12.51 -5.92 -17.09
CA SER A 62 12.53 -4.47 -16.89
C SER A 62 13.19 -4.07 -15.57
N THR A 63 13.51 -2.78 -15.41
CA THR A 63 14.06 -2.23 -14.17
C THR A 63 12.93 -1.58 -13.35
N PRO A 64 12.77 -1.94 -12.06
CA PRO A 64 11.81 -1.27 -11.19
C PRO A 64 12.10 0.23 -11.14
N SER A 65 11.09 1.03 -11.48
CA SER A 65 11.20 2.48 -11.58
C SER A 65 9.91 3.10 -11.04
N PRO A 66 9.86 3.41 -9.73
CA PRO A 66 8.74 4.16 -9.16
C PRO A 66 8.55 5.46 -9.96
N LEU A 67 7.30 5.79 -10.26
CA LEU A 67 6.95 6.94 -11.10
C LEU A 67 7.25 8.29 -10.42
N VAL A 68 7.51 8.31 -9.12
CA VAL A 68 7.80 9.50 -8.31
C VAL A 68 8.85 9.19 -7.24
N GLU A 69 9.87 10.05 -7.08
CA GLU A 69 10.86 9.94 -6.01
C GLU A 69 10.35 10.54 -4.67
N SER A 70 10.24 9.65 -3.67
CA SER A 70 10.40 9.76 -2.20
C SER A 70 9.90 10.95 -1.33
N GLY A 71 9.38 12.05 -1.86
CA GLY A 71 9.10 13.24 -1.01
C GLY A 71 7.68 13.33 -0.42
N ASP A 72 6.66 13.17 -1.26
CA ASP A 72 5.26 13.48 -0.90
C ASP A 72 4.26 12.72 -1.81
N ILE A 73 4.61 11.46 -2.08
CA ILE A 73 3.94 10.61 -3.07
C ILE A 73 2.43 10.52 -2.78
N ILE A 74 2.08 10.34 -1.52
CA ILE A 74 0.70 10.12 -1.08
C ILE A 74 -0.14 11.39 -1.19
N GLY A 75 0.38 12.53 -0.72
CA GLY A 75 -0.37 13.78 -0.81
C GLY A 75 -0.64 14.16 -2.26
N LYS A 76 0.34 13.96 -3.15
CA LYS A 76 0.20 14.19 -4.59
C LYS A 76 -0.68 13.17 -5.31
N LEU A 77 -0.60 11.87 -4.99
CA LEU A 77 -1.40 10.84 -5.67
C LEU A 77 -2.87 10.85 -5.23
N PHE A 78 -3.14 11.12 -3.96
CA PHE A 78 -4.50 11.10 -3.43
C PHE A 78 -5.13 12.48 -3.28
N GLY A 79 -4.39 13.56 -3.58
CA GLY A 79 -4.85 14.93 -3.42
C GLY A 79 -5.14 15.31 -1.97
N ILE A 80 -4.42 14.71 -1.02
CA ILE A 80 -4.66 14.88 0.41
C ILE A 80 -3.54 15.71 1.02
N THR A 81 -3.87 16.86 1.60
CA THR A 81 -2.95 17.57 2.50
C THR A 81 -3.08 16.94 3.88
N ILE A 82 -2.10 16.13 4.28
CA ILE A 82 -2.17 15.48 5.60
C ILE A 82 -1.53 16.40 6.64
N ASN A 83 -2.36 16.97 7.51
CA ASN A 83 -1.91 17.71 8.68
C ASN A 83 -2.05 16.79 9.90
N PHE A 84 -0.97 16.10 10.26
CA PHE A 84 -0.95 15.14 11.36
C PHE A 84 -0.87 15.86 12.71
N ALA A 85 -1.95 16.53 13.11
CA ALA A 85 -2.02 17.23 14.40
C ALA A 85 -2.24 16.27 15.58
N ASN A 86 -2.84 15.10 15.34
CA ASN A 86 -3.10 14.08 16.36
C ASN A 86 -3.21 12.66 15.75
N ILE A 87 -3.16 11.64 16.62
CA ILE A 87 -3.20 10.23 16.21
C ILE A 87 -4.51 9.81 15.54
N LYS A 88 -5.63 10.45 15.86
CA LYS A 88 -6.93 10.13 15.25
C LYS A 88 -6.94 10.48 13.76
N ASP A 89 -6.39 11.64 13.43
CA ASP A 89 -6.26 12.10 12.04
C ASP A 89 -5.25 11.24 11.27
N VAL A 90 -4.15 10.81 11.91
CA VAL A 90 -3.20 9.83 11.35
C VAL A 90 -3.93 8.53 10.97
N LEU A 91 -4.61 7.90 11.93
CA LEU A 91 -5.27 6.61 11.71
C LEU A 91 -6.36 6.71 10.63
N LYS A 92 -7.11 7.81 10.61
CA LYS A 92 -8.12 8.06 9.57
C LYS A 92 -7.50 8.20 8.19
N ALA A 93 -6.44 8.98 8.06
CA ALA A 93 -5.72 9.16 6.79
C ALA A 93 -5.13 7.84 6.31
N PHE A 94 -4.43 7.12 7.20
CA PHE A 94 -3.81 5.84 6.86
C PHE A 94 -4.85 4.79 6.47
N SER A 95 -5.95 4.69 7.23
CA SER A 95 -7.05 3.77 6.89
C SER A 95 -7.65 4.05 5.52
N PHE A 96 -7.82 5.32 5.15
CA PHE A 96 -8.30 5.71 3.83
C PHE A 96 -7.32 5.29 2.72
N ILE A 97 -6.03 5.52 2.93
CA ILE A 97 -4.97 5.18 1.96
C ILE A 97 -4.91 3.66 1.76
N GLU A 98 -4.91 2.87 2.82
CA GLU A 98 -4.89 1.40 2.73
C GLU A 98 -6.10 0.86 1.97
N LYS A 99 -7.29 1.42 2.23
CA LYS A 99 -8.49 1.07 1.47
C LYS A 99 -8.34 1.38 -0.02
N LYS A 100 -7.69 2.49 -0.37
CA LYS A 100 -7.42 2.84 -1.77
C LYS A 100 -6.38 1.93 -2.40
N SER A 101 -5.37 1.49 -1.66
CA SER A 101 -4.40 0.51 -2.13
C SER A 101 -5.06 -0.84 -2.40
N GLN A 102 -5.87 -1.34 -1.45
CA GLN A 102 -6.66 -2.56 -1.65
C GLN A 102 -7.53 -2.49 -2.91
N GLN A 103 -8.22 -1.37 -3.15
CA GLN A 103 -8.99 -1.15 -4.38
C GLN A 103 -8.10 -1.11 -5.63
N GLY A 104 -6.92 -0.50 -5.53
CA GLY A 104 -5.94 -0.44 -6.62
C GLY A 104 -5.45 -1.82 -7.03
N TYR A 105 -5.08 -2.66 -6.07
CA TYR A 105 -4.72 -4.05 -6.31
C TYR A 105 -5.88 -4.86 -6.88
N ALA A 106 -7.08 -4.75 -6.31
CA ALA A 106 -8.25 -5.49 -6.79
C ALA A 106 -8.55 -5.19 -8.27
N ASN A 107 -8.47 -3.92 -8.67
CA ASN A 107 -8.65 -3.51 -10.06
C ASN A 107 -7.54 -4.07 -10.96
N PHE A 108 -6.27 -3.98 -10.52
CA PHE A 108 -5.14 -4.49 -11.30
C PHE A 108 -5.21 -6.02 -11.50
N ILE A 109 -5.54 -6.76 -10.44
CA ILE A 109 -5.73 -8.22 -10.50
C ILE A 109 -6.87 -8.56 -11.46
N ALA A 110 -8.01 -7.89 -11.35
CA ALA A 110 -9.14 -8.10 -12.26
C ALA A 110 -8.77 -7.80 -13.73
N GLU A 111 -7.94 -6.80 -14.00
CA GLU A 111 -7.43 -6.50 -15.34
C GLU A 111 -6.50 -7.60 -15.89
N LEU A 112 -5.70 -8.24 -15.02
CA LEU A 112 -4.81 -9.34 -15.40
C LEU A 112 -5.60 -10.60 -15.79
N GLU A 113 -6.60 -10.96 -14.99
CA GLU A 113 -7.40 -12.18 -15.12
C GLU A 113 -8.36 -12.16 -16.32
N GLN A 114 -8.71 -10.97 -16.84
CA GLN A 114 -9.69 -10.81 -17.94
C GLN A 114 -9.32 -11.51 -19.25
N ASN A 115 -8.04 -11.82 -19.49
CA ASN A 115 -7.57 -12.30 -20.80
C ASN A 115 -7.25 -13.80 -20.85
N GLY A 116 -7.36 -14.54 -19.73
CA GLY A 116 -7.05 -15.97 -19.65
C GLY A 116 -5.61 -16.34 -20.03
N ASP A 117 -4.70 -15.38 -19.90
CA ASP A 117 -3.28 -15.56 -20.17
C ASP A 117 -2.58 -16.06 -18.90
N LYS A 118 -2.04 -17.28 -18.94
CA LYS A 118 -1.43 -17.96 -17.79
C LYS A 118 -0.36 -17.14 -17.08
N ARG A 119 0.38 -16.32 -17.82
CA ARG A 119 1.39 -15.44 -17.25
C ARG A 119 0.73 -14.33 -16.42
N ASN A 120 -0.30 -13.68 -16.94
CA ASN A 120 -1.03 -12.66 -16.19
C ASN A 120 -1.75 -13.27 -14.98
N ASP A 121 -2.34 -14.46 -15.10
CA ASP A 121 -2.95 -15.18 -13.97
C ASP A 121 -1.91 -15.48 -12.88
N PHE A 122 -0.71 -15.89 -13.26
CA PHE A 122 0.39 -16.11 -12.32
C PHE A 122 0.81 -14.80 -11.62
N ILE A 123 0.86 -13.68 -12.34
CA ILE A 123 1.19 -12.37 -11.75
C ILE A 123 0.07 -11.91 -10.81
N ALA A 124 -1.19 -12.17 -11.16
CA ALA A 124 -2.34 -11.89 -10.31
C ALA A 124 -2.22 -12.66 -8.98
N GLU A 125 -1.90 -13.94 -9.03
CA GLU A 125 -1.66 -14.77 -7.84
C GLU A 125 -0.50 -14.23 -6.98
N LEU A 126 0.57 -13.72 -7.60
CA LEU A 126 1.68 -13.11 -6.86
C LEU A 126 1.31 -11.74 -6.25
N ALA A 127 0.39 -10.98 -6.85
CA ALA A 127 -0.04 -9.68 -6.35
C ALA A 127 -1.15 -9.78 -5.28
N ALA A 128 -1.96 -10.84 -5.31
CA ALA A 128 -3.09 -11.03 -4.41
C ALA A 128 -2.76 -10.98 -2.91
N PRO A 129 -1.61 -11.50 -2.42
CA PRO A 129 -1.25 -11.35 -1.01
C PRO A 129 -1.09 -9.89 -0.58
N ASN A 130 -0.50 -9.03 -1.43
CA ASN A 130 -0.38 -7.59 -1.10
C ASN A 130 -1.75 -6.93 -0.96
N MET A 131 -2.72 -7.33 -1.79
CA MET A 131 -4.11 -6.86 -1.70
C MET A 131 -4.74 -7.25 -0.36
N LEU A 132 -4.56 -8.51 0.06
CA LEU A 132 -5.07 -9.02 1.32
C LEU A 132 -4.43 -8.29 2.50
N GLU A 133 -3.12 -8.11 2.45
CA GLU A 133 -2.35 -7.41 3.49
C GLU A 133 -2.80 -5.95 3.62
N ALA A 134 -2.98 -5.22 2.50
CA ALA A 134 -3.57 -3.88 2.52
C ALA A 134 -4.98 -3.85 3.13
N GLN A 135 -5.81 -4.86 2.85
CA GLN A 135 -7.14 -4.98 3.49
C GLN A 135 -7.03 -5.18 5.00
N LEU A 136 -6.12 -6.05 5.46
CA LEU A 136 -5.92 -6.32 6.89
C LEU A 136 -5.39 -5.08 7.63
N MET A 137 -4.46 -4.35 7.02
CA MET A 137 -3.95 -3.09 7.56
C MET A 137 -5.07 -2.05 7.67
N HIS A 138 -5.89 -1.88 6.62
CA HIS A 138 -7.06 -1.02 6.64
C HIS A 138 -8.02 -1.35 7.80
N LEU A 139 -8.37 -2.64 7.95
CA LEU A 139 -9.31 -3.10 8.98
C LEU A 139 -8.79 -2.85 10.39
N TRP A 140 -7.49 -3.09 10.63
CA TRP A 140 -6.89 -2.80 11.93
C TRP A 140 -6.92 -1.29 12.24
N LEU A 141 -6.58 -0.44 11.26
CA LEU A 141 -6.61 1.02 11.44
C LEU A 141 -8.03 1.51 11.72
N GLU A 142 -9.03 0.96 11.04
CA GLU A 142 -10.44 1.29 11.24
C GLU A 142 -10.93 0.87 12.63
N ASP A 143 -10.57 -0.32 13.08
CA ASP A 143 -10.89 -0.82 14.43
C ASP A 143 -10.24 0.04 15.52
N LYS A 144 -8.94 0.34 15.38
CA LYS A 144 -8.21 1.20 16.32
C LYS A 144 -8.84 2.60 16.40
N LEU A 145 -9.28 3.16 15.27
CA LEU A 145 -9.96 4.45 15.20
C LEU A 145 -11.31 4.44 15.93
N LYS A 146 -12.08 3.35 15.83
CA LYS A 146 -13.34 3.16 16.56
C LYS A 146 -13.08 3.13 18.07
N ASN A 147 -12.10 2.35 18.51
CA ASN A 147 -11.77 2.18 19.93
C ASN A 147 -11.28 3.48 20.60
N ILE A 148 -10.52 4.32 19.89
CA ILE A 148 -10.12 5.66 20.37
C ILE A 148 -11.34 6.59 20.50
N SER A 149 -12.31 6.48 19.60
CA SER A 149 -13.52 7.31 19.63
C SER A 149 -14.48 6.92 20.75
N SER A 150 -14.52 5.64 21.12
CA SER A 150 -15.35 5.11 22.23
C SER A 150 -14.79 5.41 23.62
N SER A 151 -13.49 5.72 23.74
CA SER A 151 -12.83 5.99 25.03
C SER A 151 -12.88 7.46 25.46
N GLN A 152 -13.53 8.33 24.68
CA GLN A 152 -13.67 9.77 24.93
C GLN A 152 -15.13 10.22 25.21
N ASN A 153 -16.06 9.28 25.34
CA ASN A 153 -17.44 9.49 25.79
C ASN A 153 -17.67 8.80 27.13
#